data_AF-D4AVW6-F1
#
_entry.id   AF-D4AVW6-F1
#
_cell.length_a   1.000
_cell.length_b   1.000
_cell.length_c   1.000
_cell.angle_alpha   90.00
_cell.angle_beta   90.00
_cell.angle_gamma   90.00
#
_symmetry.space_group_name_H-M   'P 1'
#
loop_
_entity.id
_entity.type
_entity.pdbx_description
1 polymer ?
#
loop_
_entity_poly.entity_id
_entity_poly.type
_entity_poly.pdbx_seq_one_letter_code
_entity_poly.pdbx_strand_id
1 'polypeptide(L)'
;MTAYAMDSRKSAELQTEVNQLSEKEMEILKSSAASDTDVEGEAPPTYSESTTIAPPRSINQAFTPGRSLYISSRGIGMIRFPTPSSELEIAIHNQDGSLAYVSTRDKLCSGDAVLSSPKLGNLLSTTYFFGPGRHPVLRQLYPTPFNGGSPDTNKDITVAGKFISRSADFEMPDGSKFEWRYVRLGYDGGGRSKLLVLEKIEGEGDGSRTRVAQLLRTKETIPQGSSKHRAGCGGELVLDQDAHLNIDEAVIVGTCLLMLKREVDRRRAIQMMVMTGVVAN
;
A
#
# COMPACT_ATOMS: atom_id res chain seq x y z
N MET A 1 38.31 0.80 -34.24
CA MET A 1 37.52 1.87 -33.59
C MET A 1 36.16 1.92 -34.28
N THR A 2 35.20 1.16 -33.79
CA THR A 2 33.82 1.12 -34.30
C THR A 2 32.93 1.74 -33.24
N ALA A 3 32.42 2.95 -33.50
CA ALA A 3 31.60 3.71 -32.58
C ALA A 3 30.17 3.15 -32.57
N TYR A 4 29.66 2.91 -31.37
CA TYR A 4 28.26 2.59 -31.10
C TYR A 4 27.39 3.82 -31.40
N ALA A 5 26.77 3.85 -32.58
CA ALA A 5 25.65 4.74 -32.86
C ALA A 5 24.39 4.16 -32.16
N MET A 6 24.25 4.43 -30.87
CA MET A 6 23.00 4.16 -30.14
C MET A 6 21.90 5.07 -30.70
N ASP A 7 20.80 4.42 -31.05
CA ASP A 7 19.66 4.94 -31.81
C ASP A 7 18.91 6.05 -31.05
N SER A 8 19.19 7.31 -31.41
CA SER A 8 18.57 8.52 -30.84
C SER A 8 17.04 8.56 -31.02
N ARG A 9 16.48 7.84 -32.01
CA ARG A 9 15.03 7.77 -32.23
C ARG A 9 14.31 7.00 -31.12
N LYS A 10 14.92 5.91 -30.65
CA LYS A 10 14.36 5.09 -29.58
C LYS A 10 14.27 5.84 -28.24
N SER A 11 15.22 6.74 -27.97
CA SER A 11 15.20 7.58 -26.77
C SER A 11 14.11 8.66 -26.83
N ALA A 12 13.86 9.25 -27.99
CA ALA A 12 12.81 10.25 -28.18
C ALA A 12 11.39 9.65 -28.07
N GLU A 13 11.20 8.44 -28.59
CA GLU A 13 9.94 7.70 -28.47
C GLU A 13 9.64 7.34 -27.00
N LEU A 14 10.63 6.83 -26.26
CA LEU A 14 10.52 6.56 -24.82
C LEU A 14 10.21 7.83 -24.02
N GLN A 15 10.85 8.96 -24.34
CA GLN A 15 10.58 10.24 -23.68
C GLN A 15 9.14 10.70 -23.92
N THR A 16 8.64 10.52 -25.13
CA THR A 16 7.27 10.91 -25.52
C THR A 16 6.24 10.03 -24.84
N GLU A 17 6.50 8.73 -24.73
CA GLU A 17 5.64 7.78 -24.01
C GLU A 17 5.59 8.08 -22.50
N VAL A 18 6.73 8.39 -21.89
CA VAL A 18 6.81 8.81 -20.48
C VAL A 18 6.03 10.11 -20.24
N ASN A 19 6.13 11.09 -21.16
CA ASN A 19 5.39 12.35 -21.05
C ASN A 19 3.87 12.14 -21.19
N GLN A 20 3.43 11.32 -22.15
CA GLN A 20 2.01 11.00 -22.31
C GLN A 20 1.44 10.21 -21.13
N LEU A 21 2.23 9.29 -20.55
CA LEU A 21 1.86 8.57 -19.33
C LEU A 21 1.73 9.54 -18.15
N SER A 22 2.66 10.49 -18.01
CA SER A 22 2.61 11.54 -16.99
C SER A 22 1.38 12.44 -17.14
N GLU A 23 1.02 12.84 -18.37
CA GLU A 23 -0.18 13.67 -18.64
C GLU A 23 -1.48 12.94 -18.28
N LYS A 24 -1.61 11.67 -18.71
CA LYS A 24 -2.76 10.82 -18.35
C LYS A 24 -2.86 10.61 -16.84
N GLU A 25 -1.72 10.46 -16.17
CA GLU A 25 -1.69 10.37 -14.71
C GLU A 25 -2.13 11.70 -14.06
N MET A 26 -1.70 12.85 -14.58
CA MET A 26 -2.17 14.15 -14.08
C MET A 26 -3.68 14.34 -14.26
N GLU A 27 -4.29 13.88 -15.35
CA GLU A 27 -5.75 13.96 -15.54
C GLU A 27 -6.54 13.10 -14.53
N ILE A 28 -6.05 11.89 -14.22
CA ILE A 28 -6.66 11.03 -13.21
C ILE A 28 -6.52 11.65 -11.80
N LEU A 29 -5.44 12.37 -11.52
CA LEU A 29 -5.30 13.12 -10.26
C LEU A 29 -6.33 14.25 -10.13
N LYS A 30 -6.58 15.01 -11.20
CA LYS A 30 -7.61 16.06 -11.23
C LYS A 30 -9.00 15.51 -10.89
N SER A 31 -9.36 14.37 -11.48
CA SER A 31 -10.66 13.74 -11.21
C SER A 31 -10.75 13.13 -9.80
N SER A 32 -9.64 12.62 -9.23
CA SER A 32 -9.62 12.06 -7.88
C SER A 32 -9.67 13.10 -6.77
N ALA A 33 -9.19 14.34 -7.01
CA ALA A 33 -9.29 15.45 -6.05
C ALA A 33 -10.74 15.90 -5.82
N ALA A 34 -11.59 15.80 -6.84
CA ALA A 34 -13.01 16.14 -6.75
C ALA A 34 -13.86 15.10 -5.98
N SER A 35 -13.36 13.88 -5.79
CA SER A 35 -14.11 12.79 -5.14
C SER A 35 -13.85 12.63 -3.64
N ASP A 36 -12.89 13.35 -3.05
CA ASP A 36 -12.55 13.21 -1.62
C ASP A 36 -13.35 14.18 -0.71
N THR A 37 -14.34 14.92 -1.23
CA THR A 37 -15.29 15.74 -0.46
C THR A 37 -16.61 15.00 -0.22
N ASP A 38 -16.64 14.05 0.70
CA ASP A 38 -17.90 13.60 1.31
C ASP A 38 -18.23 14.59 2.45
N VAL A 39 -19.16 15.51 2.22
CA VAL A 39 -19.74 16.40 3.24
C VAL A 39 -20.73 15.57 4.05
N GLU A 40 -20.34 15.14 5.26
CA GLU A 40 -21.27 14.54 6.23
C GLU A 40 -21.98 15.66 7.01
N GLY A 41 -23.28 15.84 6.73
CA GLY A 41 -24.17 16.64 7.54
C GLY A 41 -25.47 15.90 7.78
N GLU A 42 -25.55 15.11 8.86
CA GLU A 42 -26.79 14.96 9.63
C GLU A 42 -26.55 14.27 11.00
N ALA A 43 -27.40 14.60 11.97
CA ALA A 43 -27.23 14.45 13.42
C ALA A 43 -27.34 12.99 13.95
N PRO A 44 -26.88 12.70 15.19
CA PRO A 44 -26.74 11.33 15.69
C PRO A 44 -28.00 10.83 16.42
N PRO A 45 -28.28 9.51 16.43
CA PRO A 45 -29.04 8.92 17.52
C PRO A 45 -28.19 8.05 18.45
N THR A 46 -28.53 8.25 19.71
CA THR A 46 -28.31 7.55 20.98
C THR A 46 -27.90 6.07 20.95
N TYR A 47 -26.92 5.78 21.80
CA TYR A 47 -26.29 4.51 22.14
C TYR A 47 -27.25 3.37 22.53
N SER A 48 -26.88 2.14 22.18
CA SER A 48 -27.20 0.92 22.95
C SER A 48 -26.02 -0.05 22.84
N GLU A 49 -25.60 -0.55 23.99
CA GLU A 49 -24.42 -1.39 24.21
C GLU A 49 -24.58 -2.81 23.66
N SER A 50 -23.41 -3.43 23.42
CA SER A 50 -23.16 -4.87 23.30
C SER A 50 -23.66 -5.56 22.03
N THR A 51 -22.80 -5.70 21.03
CA THR A 51 -22.72 -6.91 20.18
C THR A 51 -21.34 -6.97 19.51
N THR A 52 -20.62 -8.07 19.70
CA THR A 52 -19.40 -8.45 18.99
C THR A 52 -19.60 -8.33 17.47
N ILE A 53 -19.00 -7.33 16.83
CA ILE A 53 -19.16 -7.08 15.39
C ILE A 53 -18.19 -8.00 14.64
N ALA A 54 -18.70 -9.15 14.18
CA ALA A 54 -18.11 -9.86 13.05
C ALA A 54 -18.47 -9.08 11.76
N PRO A 55 -17.53 -8.82 10.85
CA PRO A 55 -17.81 -8.07 9.63
C PRO A 55 -18.78 -8.83 8.71
N PRO A 56 -19.69 -8.12 8.00
CA PRO A 56 -20.71 -8.75 7.17
C PRO A 56 -20.11 -9.56 6.00
N ARG A 57 -20.52 -10.82 5.92
CA ARG A 57 -20.25 -11.75 4.82
C ARG A 57 -21.17 -11.47 3.62
N SER A 58 -20.59 -11.05 2.49
CA SER A 58 -21.06 -11.22 1.10
C SER A 58 -20.20 -10.29 0.22
N ILE A 59 -19.47 -10.70 -0.82
CA ILE A 59 -19.76 -11.66 -1.90
C ILE A 59 -18.49 -12.46 -2.20
N ASN A 60 -18.60 -13.79 -2.18
CA ASN A 60 -17.69 -14.82 -2.74
C ASN A 60 -16.20 -14.77 -2.37
N GLN A 61 -15.89 -14.80 -1.07
CA GLN A 61 -14.84 -15.70 -0.57
C GLN A 61 -14.83 -15.86 0.95
N ALA A 62 -14.54 -17.08 1.42
CA ALA A 62 -14.28 -17.34 2.83
C ALA A 62 -12.93 -16.72 3.22
N PHE A 63 -12.95 -15.55 3.84
CA PHE A 63 -11.80 -15.01 4.57
C PHE A 63 -11.95 -15.42 6.03
N THR A 64 -11.00 -16.17 6.55
CA THR A 64 -10.96 -16.63 7.94
C THR A 64 -9.82 -15.89 8.65
N PRO A 65 -10.11 -14.95 9.56
CA PRO A 65 -9.07 -14.17 10.22
C PRO A 65 -8.17 -15.09 11.05
N GLY A 66 -6.88 -15.11 10.73
CA GLY A 66 -5.89 -15.95 11.42
C GLY A 66 -4.99 -15.16 12.36
N ARG A 67 -4.24 -14.20 11.81
CA ARG A 67 -3.24 -13.41 12.55
C ARG A 67 -3.45 -11.92 12.32
N SER A 68 -3.48 -11.12 13.38
CA SER A 68 -3.50 -9.65 13.26
C SER A 68 -2.18 -9.01 13.67
N LEU A 69 -1.82 -7.96 12.95
CA LEU A 69 -0.68 -7.09 13.21
C LEU A 69 -1.15 -5.63 13.26
N TYR A 70 -0.64 -4.86 14.21
CA TYR A 70 -0.97 -3.46 14.37
C TYR A 70 0.14 -2.56 13.82
N ILE A 71 -0.14 -1.81 12.76
CA ILE A 71 0.82 -0.93 12.11
C ILE A 71 0.70 0.48 12.69
N SER A 72 1.73 0.93 13.42
CA SER A 72 1.78 2.28 14.01
C SER A 72 2.34 3.32 13.03
N SER A 73 1.67 3.54 11.89
CA SER A 73 2.03 4.61 10.95
C SER A 73 1.16 5.84 11.13
N ARG A 74 1.76 7.03 11.30
CA ARG A 74 1.02 8.28 11.58
C ARG A 74 0.33 8.89 10.36
N GLY A 75 0.87 8.66 9.16
CA GLY A 75 0.39 9.27 7.92
C GLY A 75 0.42 10.81 7.90
N ILE A 76 -0.12 11.39 6.82
CA ILE A 76 -0.19 12.84 6.60
C ILE A 76 -1.64 13.35 6.51
N GLY A 77 -1.88 14.53 7.11
CA GLY A 77 -3.16 15.24 7.05
C GLY A 77 -3.46 15.84 5.68
N MET A 78 -4.70 16.33 5.53
CA MET A 78 -5.19 16.93 4.28
C MET A 78 -4.55 18.30 4.00
N ILE A 79 -4.34 19.12 5.05
CA ILE A 79 -3.73 20.44 4.98
C ILE A 79 -2.34 20.35 5.63
N ARG A 80 -1.31 20.12 4.82
CA ARG A 80 0.09 20.15 5.25
C ARG A 80 0.97 20.54 4.06
N PHE A 81 2.04 21.29 4.31
CA PHE A 81 3.08 21.45 3.30
C PHE A 81 3.61 20.07 2.85
N PRO A 82 3.90 19.88 1.55
CA PRO A 82 4.33 18.60 0.96
C PRO A 82 5.76 18.24 1.39
N THR A 83 5.94 18.07 2.70
CA THR A 83 7.20 17.71 3.33
C THR A 83 7.30 16.19 3.41
N PRO A 84 8.52 15.62 3.25
CA PRO A 84 8.75 14.19 3.35
C PRO A 84 8.34 13.65 4.72
N SER A 85 8.11 12.33 4.82
CA SER A 85 7.62 11.76 6.08
C SER A 85 8.74 11.84 7.09
N SER A 86 8.47 12.47 8.24
CA SER A 86 9.44 12.59 9.33
C SER A 86 9.63 11.29 10.11
N GLU A 87 8.80 10.29 9.85
CA GLU A 87 8.85 8.98 10.50
C GLU A 87 9.94 8.13 9.83
N LEU A 88 11.00 7.85 10.60
CA LEU A 88 12.11 6.98 10.20
C LEU A 88 11.82 5.51 10.51
N GLU A 89 11.07 5.25 11.58
CA GLU A 89 10.75 3.92 12.05
C GLU A 89 9.24 3.76 12.17
N ILE A 90 8.71 2.69 11.59
CA ILE A 90 7.31 2.29 11.73
C ILE A 90 7.30 0.96 12.49
N ALA A 91 6.82 1.01 13.73
CA ALA A 91 6.68 -0.16 14.57
C ALA A 91 5.39 -0.93 14.22
N ILE A 92 5.52 -2.25 14.12
CA ILE A 92 4.43 -3.17 13.87
C ILE A 92 4.34 -4.13 15.04
N HIS A 93 3.21 -4.15 15.71
CA HIS A 93 2.99 -4.91 16.93
C HIS A 93 2.11 -6.13 16.65
N ASN A 94 2.30 -7.20 17.43
CA ASN A 94 1.36 -8.30 17.50
C ASN A 94 0.13 -7.89 18.34
N GLN A 95 -0.91 -8.74 18.37
CA GLN A 95 -2.11 -8.53 19.19
C GLN A 95 -1.81 -8.42 20.70
N ASP A 96 -0.73 -9.05 21.16
CA ASP A 96 -0.25 -8.99 22.55
C ASP A 96 0.50 -7.69 22.90
N GLY A 97 0.67 -6.78 21.92
CA GLY A 97 1.44 -5.54 22.06
C GLY A 97 2.96 -5.73 21.92
N SER A 98 3.44 -6.96 21.74
CA SER A 98 4.86 -7.21 21.49
C SER A 98 5.29 -6.74 20.10
N LEU A 99 6.54 -6.32 19.97
CA LEU A 99 7.08 -5.86 18.69
C LEU A 99 7.28 -7.04 17.72
N ALA A 100 6.54 -7.03 16.62
CA ALA A 100 6.62 -8.05 15.57
C ALA A 100 7.68 -7.70 14.54
N TYR A 101 7.59 -6.48 14.01
CA TYR A 101 8.46 -5.95 12.97
C TYR A 101 8.71 -4.46 13.14
N VAL A 102 9.83 -4.00 12.60
CA VAL A 102 10.17 -2.58 12.48
C VAL A 102 10.60 -2.30 11.05
N SER A 103 9.91 -1.36 10.40
CA SER A 103 10.35 -0.81 9.12
C SER A 103 11.18 0.43 9.38
N THR A 104 12.46 0.38 9.01
CA THR A 104 13.44 1.45 9.28
C THR A 104 13.91 2.07 7.98
N ARG A 105 13.99 3.40 7.95
CA ARG A 105 14.52 4.19 6.84
C ARG A 105 15.83 4.86 7.25
N ASP A 106 16.81 4.83 6.35
CA ASP A 106 18.11 5.45 6.62
C ASP A 106 18.04 6.98 6.71
N LYS A 107 17.14 7.60 5.93
CA LYS A 107 17.04 9.06 5.81
C LYS A 107 15.59 9.51 5.67
N LEU A 108 15.29 10.70 6.21
CA LEU A 108 13.96 11.33 6.16
C LEU A 108 13.44 11.57 4.74
N CYS A 109 14.33 11.72 3.76
CA CYS A 109 14.00 11.91 2.34
C CYS A 109 14.24 10.66 1.49
N SER A 110 14.73 9.55 2.07
CA SER A 110 14.90 8.30 1.31
C SER A 110 13.56 7.58 1.14
N GLY A 111 13.31 7.06 -0.06
CA GLY A 111 12.19 6.16 -0.31
C GLY A 111 12.41 4.78 0.33
N ASP A 112 13.67 4.40 0.49
CA ASP A 112 14.08 3.03 0.81
C ASP A 112 13.87 2.72 2.30
N ALA A 113 13.55 1.47 2.58
CA ALA A 113 13.29 0.98 3.93
C ALA A 113 13.68 -0.49 4.07
N VAL A 114 14.08 -0.88 5.28
CA VAL A 114 14.36 -2.27 5.64
C VAL A 114 13.34 -2.70 6.69
N LEU A 115 12.64 -3.81 6.42
CA LEU A 115 11.79 -4.49 7.39
C LEU A 115 12.63 -5.49 8.18
N SER A 116 12.65 -5.32 9.49
CA SER A 116 13.38 -6.19 10.42
C SER A 116 12.42 -6.79 11.43
N SER A 117 12.73 -7.99 11.93
CA SER A 117 12.06 -8.60 13.07
C SER A 117 13.04 -8.76 14.22
N PRO A 118 12.63 -8.53 15.49
CA PRO A 118 13.50 -8.72 16.65
C PRO A 118 14.08 -10.14 16.76
N LYS A 119 13.39 -11.15 16.21
CA LYS A 119 13.80 -12.55 16.31
C LYS A 119 14.69 -13.02 15.15
N LEU A 120 14.49 -12.47 13.96
CA LEU A 120 15.07 -12.98 12.71
C LEU A 120 16.02 -11.99 12.03
N GLY A 121 16.12 -10.76 12.53
CA GLY A 121 16.92 -9.70 11.90
C GLY A 121 16.25 -9.12 10.67
N ASN A 122 17.04 -8.74 9.66
CA ASN A 122 16.53 -8.08 8.46
C ASN A 122 15.86 -9.08 7.51
N LEU A 123 14.60 -8.83 7.16
CA LEU A 123 13.76 -9.73 6.39
C LEU A 123 13.55 -9.25 4.96
N LEU A 124 13.24 -7.96 4.79
CA LEU A 124 12.99 -7.36 3.48
C LEU A 124 13.70 -6.04 3.34
N SER A 125 14.23 -5.80 2.14
CA SER A 125 14.66 -4.48 1.71
C SER A 125 13.72 -3.97 0.63
N THR A 126 13.27 -2.74 0.77
CA THR A 126 12.37 -2.08 -0.18
C THR A 126 13.10 -0.90 -0.79
N THR A 127 13.20 -0.88 -2.11
CA THR A 127 13.68 0.27 -2.89
C THR A 127 12.48 1.01 -3.46
N TYR A 128 12.35 2.29 -3.15
CA TYR A 128 11.18 3.08 -3.56
C TYR A 128 11.62 4.45 -4.10
N PHE A 129 11.02 4.85 -5.21
CA PHE A 129 11.21 6.18 -5.76
C PHE A 129 9.88 6.92 -5.85
N PHE A 130 9.86 8.17 -5.40
CA PHE A 130 8.70 9.05 -5.57
C PHE A 130 8.68 9.63 -6.99
N GLY A 131 7.75 9.17 -7.83
CA GLY A 131 7.52 9.74 -9.16
C GLY A 131 6.96 8.74 -10.17
N PRO A 132 6.55 9.22 -11.35
CA PRO A 132 6.06 8.35 -12.42
C PRO A 132 7.17 7.47 -13.00
N GLY A 133 6.79 6.33 -13.57
CA GLY A 133 7.69 5.47 -14.35
C GLY A 133 8.74 4.70 -13.55
N ARG A 134 8.70 4.73 -12.21
CA ARG A 134 9.59 3.92 -11.36
C ARG A 134 8.77 3.11 -10.36
N HIS A 135 8.73 1.81 -10.58
CA HIS A 135 8.03 0.88 -9.69
C HIS A 135 8.88 0.54 -8.47
N PRO A 136 8.30 0.48 -7.27
CA PRO A 136 9.01 0.00 -6.11
C PRO A 136 9.36 -1.47 -6.22
N VAL A 137 10.51 -1.82 -5.64
CA VAL A 137 11.08 -3.18 -5.68
C VAL A 137 11.28 -3.68 -4.25
N LEU A 138 10.81 -4.88 -3.95
CA LEU A 138 11.11 -5.58 -2.70
C LEU A 138 12.10 -6.70 -2.95
N ARG A 139 13.04 -6.84 -2.01
CA ARG A 139 14.05 -7.90 -1.99
C ARG A 139 13.91 -8.68 -0.70
N GLN A 140 13.63 -9.97 -0.82
CA GLN A 140 13.66 -10.89 0.32
C GLN A 140 15.12 -11.18 0.68
N LEU A 141 15.48 -10.94 1.94
CA LEU A 141 16.87 -11.07 2.43
C LEU A 141 17.16 -12.45 3.05
N TYR A 142 16.15 -13.34 3.08
CA TYR A 142 16.26 -14.67 3.64
C TYR A 142 15.60 -15.71 2.72
N PRO A 143 16.06 -16.98 2.77
CA PRO A 143 15.44 -18.05 2.00
C PRO A 143 14.02 -18.34 2.52
N THR A 144 13.06 -18.39 1.60
CA THR A 144 11.68 -18.82 1.88
C THR A 144 11.29 -19.93 0.90
N PRO A 145 10.27 -20.75 1.21
CA PRO A 145 9.73 -21.74 0.26
C PRO A 145 9.32 -21.10 -1.08
N PHE A 146 8.93 -19.83 -1.06
CA PHE A 146 8.53 -19.04 -2.23
C PHE A 146 9.71 -18.50 -3.06
N ASN A 147 10.93 -18.52 -2.51
CA ASN A 147 12.16 -18.03 -3.17
C ASN A 147 13.22 -19.14 -3.40
N GLY A 148 12.97 -20.38 -2.94
CA GLY A 148 13.98 -21.44 -2.87
C GLY A 148 14.31 -22.19 -4.17
N GLY A 149 13.74 -21.81 -5.32
CA GLY A 149 13.80 -22.59 -6.56
C GLY A 149 14.85 -22.15 -7.60
N SER A 150 15.58 -21.06 -7.38
CA SER A 150 16.50 -20.49 -8.38
C SER A 150 17.86 -20.17 -7.74
N PRO A 151 19.00 -20.50 -8.39
CA PRO A 151 20.34 -20.16 -7.89
C PRO A 151 20.56 -18.64 -7.79
N ASP A 152 19.72 -17.84 -8.45
CA ASP A 152 19.63 -16.39 -8.26
C ASP A 152 18.74 -16.09 -7.04
N THR A 153 19.33 -16.11 -5.85
CA THR A 153 18.67 -15.84 -4.55
C THR A 153 18.08 -14.42 -4.43
N ASN A 154 18.23 -13.58 -5.47
CA ASN A 154 17.83 -12.18 -5.52
C ASN A 154 16.78 -11.92 -6.61
N LYS A 155 15.65 -12.64 -6.60
CA LYS A 155 14.52 -12.27 -7.45
C LYS A 155 13.79 -11.08 -6.83
N ASP A 156 14.00 -9.93 -7.45
CA ASP A 156 13.38 -8.65 -7.14
C ASP A 156 11.85 -8.72 -7.39
N ILE A 157 11.04 -8.50 -6.36
CA ILE A 157 9.58 -8.42 -6.46
C ILE A 157 9.22 -6.99 -6.85
N THR A 158 8.82 -6.78 -8.10
CA THR A 158 8.40 -5.45 -8.58
C THR A 158 6.93 -5.25 -8.27
N VAL A 159 6.61 -4.18 -7.53
CA VAL A 159 5.23 -3.77 -7.27
C VAL A 159 4.81 -2.78 -8.34
N ALA A 160 4.06 -3.30 -9.29
CA ALA A 160 3.49 -2.54 -10.39
C ALA A 160 2.26 -1.73 -9.94
N GLY A 161 1.77 -0.93 -10.88
CA GLY A 161 0.66 -0.02 -10.69
C GLY A 161 1.04 1.42 -10.97
N LYS A 162 0.07 2.15 -11.54
CA LYS A 162 0.21 3.57 -11.84
C LYS A 162 0.50 4.34 -10.56
N PHE A 163 1.40 5.31 -10.60
CA PHE A 163 1.92 6.02 -9.42
C PHE A 163 0.78 6.61 -8.56
N ILE A 164 -0.30 6.99 -9.21
CA ILE A 164 -1.49 7.61 -8.63
C ILE A 164 -2.66 6.64 -8.40
N SER A 165 -2.54 5.40 -8.88
CA SER A 165 -3.59 4.40 -8.69
C SER A 165 -3.70 4.06 -7.21
N ARG A 166 -4.94 3.81 -6.79
CA ARG A 166 -5.26 3.29 -5.46
C ARG A 166 -5.09 1.76 -5.40
N SER A 167 -4.75 1.10 -6.51
CA SER A 167 -4.40 -0.32 -6.58
C SER A 167 -2.93 -0.54 -6.91
N ALA A 168 -2.41 -1.67 -6.46
CA ALA A 168 -1.05 -2.12 -6.73
C ALA A 168 -1.03 -3.62 -6.95
N ASP A 169 -0.43 -4.07 -8.02
CA ASP A 169 -0.24 -5.48 -8.32
C ASP A 169 1.23 -5.87 -8.21
N PHE A 170 1.51 -7.12 -7.91
CA PHE A 170 2.86 -7.67 -7.90
C PHE A 170 2.84 -9.16 -8.20
N GLU A 171 3.96 -9.64 -8.75
CA GLU A 171 4.17 -11.04 -9.08
C GLU A 171 5.30 -11.59 -8.22
N MET A 172 5.06 -12.76 -7.62
CA MET A 172 6.02 -13.48 -6.81
C MET A 172 6.96 -14.31 -7.71
N PRO A 173 8.17 -14.67 -7.22
CA PRO A 173 9.14 -15.47 -7.97
C PRO A 173 8.66 -16.84 -8.48
N ASP A 174 7.59 -17.36 -7.89
CA ASP A 174 6.89 -18.60 -8.21
C ASP A 174 5.83 -18.43 -9.32
N GLY A 175 5.61 -17.20 -9.80
CA GLY A 175 4.60 -16.83 -10.79
C GLY A 175 3.22 -16.48 -10.20
N SER A 176 3.06 -16.54 -8.87
CA SER A 176 1.82 -16.17 -8.20
C SER A 176 1.59 -14.66 -8.27
N LYS A 177 0.39 -14.23 -8.68
CA LYS A 177 0.02 -12.80 -8.82
C LYS A 177 -0.86 -12.34 -7.67
N PHE A 178 -0.63 -11.12 -7.22
CA PHE A 178 -1.35 -10.52 -6.11
C PHE A 178 -1.72 -9.07 -6.42
N GLU A 179 -2.86 -8.62 -5.90
CA GLU A 179 -3.36 -7.24 -6.05
C GLU A 179 -3.84 -6.69 -4.70
N TRP A 180 -3.37 -5.49 -4.37
CA TRP A 180 -3.93 -4.62 -3.36
C TRP A 180 -5.05 -3.75 -3.96
N ARG A 181 -6.23 -3.80 -3.35
CA ARG A 181 -7.43 -3.07 -3.81
C ARG A 181 -8.21 -2.48 -2.65
N TYR A 182 -8.85 -1.33 -2.86
CA TYR A 182 -9.83 -0.82 -1.90
C TYR A 182 -11.21 -1.42 -2.17
N VAL A 183 -11.78 -2.04 -1.14
CA VAL A 183 -13.14 -2.54 -1.13
C VAL A 183 -13.98 -1.68 -0.20
N ARG A 184 -15.19 -1.33 -0.65
CA ARG A 184 -16.17 -0.64 0.20
C ARG A 184 -16.96 -1.71 0.93
N LEU A 185 -16.92 -1.69 2.25
CA LEU A 185 -17.85 -2.47 3.04
C LEU A 185 -19.20 -1.74 3.05
N GLY A 186 -20.29 -2.50 3.02
CA GLY A 186 -21.64 -1.96 3.06
C GLY A 186 -21.90 -1.13 4.33
N TYR A 187 -23.06 -0.48 4.36
CA TYR A 187 -23.47 0.39 5.47
C TYR A 187 -23.81 -0.46 6.70
N ASP A 188 -22.96 -0.44 7.73
CA ASP A 188 -23.15 -1.17 8.99
C ASP A 188 -23.64 -0.26 10.14
N GLY A 189 -24.43 0.77 9.82
CA GLY A 189 -24.96 1.70 10.83
C GLY A 189 -23.90 2.65 11.44
N GLY A 190 -22.64 2.55 11.01
CA GLY A 190 -21.53 3.41 11.46
C GLY A 190 -20.80 4.19 10.34
N GLY A 191 -21.26 4.06 9.10
CA GLY A 191 -20.74 4.78 7.92
C GLY A 191 -20.10 3.88 6.85
N ARG A 192 -19.66 4.48 5.73
CA ARG A 192 -18.99 3.75 4.63
C ARG A 192 -17.54 3.44 5.01
N SER A 193 -17.26 2.22 5.43
CA SER A 193 -15.89 1.78 5.74
C SER A 193 -15.15 1.33 4.46
N LYS A 194 -13.96 1.90 4.22
CA LYS A 194 -13.06 1.50 3.13
C LYS A 194 -12.00 0.55 3.70
N LEU A 195 -11.94 -0.66 3.15
CA LEU A 195 -10.94 -1.68 3.48
C LEU A 195 -9.90 -1.74 2.38
N LEU A 196 -8.64 -1.90 2.73
CA LEU A 196 -7.59 -2.23 1.78
C LEU A 196 -7.34 -3.74 1.87
N VAL A 197 -7.61 -4.47 0.80
CA VAL A 197 -7.52 -5.94 0.75
C VAL A 197 -6.39 -6.37 -0.18
N LEU A 198 -5.71 -7.45 0.19
CA LEU A 198 -4.75 -8.17 -0.65
C LEU A 198 -5.44 -9.43 -1.17
N GLU A 199 -5.53 -9.56 -2.48
CA GLU A 199 -6.13 -10.70 -3.18
C GLU A 199 -5.06 -11.38 -4.05
N LYS A 200 -4.90 -12.70 -3.93
CA LYS A 200 -4.20 -13.54 -4.90
C LYS A 200 -5.08 -13.70 -6.13
N ILE A 201 -4.52 -13.59 -7.33
CA ILE A 201 -5.26 -13.73 -8.59
C ILE A 201 -4.91 -15.10 -9.17
N GLU A 202 -5.90 -15.99 -9.27
CA GLU A 202 -5.73 -17.32 -9.87
C GLU A 202 -6.47 -17.38 -11.22
N GLY A 203 -5.76 -17.75 -12.28
CA GLY A 203 -6.30 -17.81 -13.65
C GLY A 203 -6.01 -16.56 -14.50
N GLU A 204 -6.29 -16.64 -15.80
CA GLU A 204 -6.10 -15.55 -16.76
C GLU A 204 -7.39 -14.73 -16.88
N GLY A 205 -7.32 -13.39 -16.74
CA GLY A 205 -8.48 -12.49 -16.80
C GLY A 205 -9.11 -12.19 -15.43
N ASP A 206 -10.44 -12.20 -15.32
CA ASP A 206 -11.18 -12.03 -14.05
C ASP A 206 -11.23 -13.33 -13.24
N GLY A 207 -10.07 -13.98 -13.12
CA GLY A 207 -9.90 -15.26 -12.47
C GLY A 207 -10.35 -15.27 -11.01
N SER A 208 -10.39 -16.46 -10.38
CA SER A 208 -10.75 -16.56 -8.97
C SER A 208 -9.77 -15.77 -8.13
N ARG A 209 -10.29 -14.77 -7.43
CA ARG A 209 -9.52 -13.96 -6.48
C ARG A 209 -9.55 -14.65 -5.13
N THR A 210 -8.41 -14.71 -4.46
CA THR A 210 -8.24 -15.24 -3.10
C THR A 210 -7.80 -14.20 -2.09
N ARG A 211 -8.67 -13.78 -1.17
CA ARG A 211 -8.29 -12.80 -0.14
C ARG A 211 -7.27 -13.42 0.83
N VAL A 212 -6.10 -12.80 0.90
CA VAL A 212 -4.97 -13.24 1.73
C VAL A 212 -4.77 -12.33 2.94
N ALA A 213 -5.04 -11.03 2.80
CA ALA A 213 -4.95 -10.10 3.91
C ALA A 213 -5.90 -8.91 3.74
N GLN A 214 -6.17 -8.20 4.83
CA GLN A 214 -6.91 -6.94 4.81
C GLN A 214 -6.43 -5.98 5.90
N LEU A 215 -6.31 -4.70 5.56
CA LEU A 215 -6.00 -3.63 6.50
C LEU A 215 -7.29 -2.93 6.92
N LEU A 216 -7.64 -3.03 8.20
CA LEU A 216 -8.78 -2.39 8.84
C LEU A 216 -8.38 -1.08 9.51
N ARG A 217 -9.14 -0.02 9.20
CA ARG A 217 -8.96 1.32 9.76
C ARG A 217 -10.27 1.82 10.38
N THR A 218 -10.54 1.36 11.60
CA THR A 218 -11.67 1.81 12.41
C THR A 218 -11.20 2.86 13.41
N LYS A 219 -12.12 3.45 14.18
CA LYS A 219 -11.74 4.39 15.25
C LYS A 219 -10.83 3.73 16.31
N GLU A 220 -10.96 2.42 16.48
CA GLU A 220 -10.23 1.63 17.47
C GLU A 220 -8.87 1.15 16.94
N THR A 221 -8.76 0.88 15.64
CA THR A 221 -7.52 0.37 15.05
C THR A 221 -6.58 1.46 14.54
N ILE A 222 -7.03 2.73 14.47
CA ILE A 222 -6.18 3.83 14.04
C ILE A 222 -5.17 4.22 15.15
N PRO A 223 -3.89 4.46 14.81
CA PRO A 223 -2.89 4.96 15.76
C PRO A 223 -3.36 6.19 16.52
N GLN A 224 -3.11 6.22 17.84
CA GLN A 224 -3.48 7.34 18.71
C GLN A 224 -2.93 8.66 18.15
N GLY A 225 -3.79 9.70 18.10
CA GLY A 225 -3.44 11.00 17.52
C GLY A 225 -3.49 11.07 15.99
N SER A 226 -3.88 9.99 15.31
CA SER A 226 -4.20 9.98 13.89
C SER A 226 -5.72 10.10 13.66
N SER A 227 -6.15 10.26 12.41
CA SER A 227 -7.56 10.34 12.04
C SER A 227 -7.84 9.61 10.73
N LYS A 228 -9.11 9.23 10.53
CA LYS A 228 -9.58 8.52 9.33
C LYS A 228 -9.24 9.24 8.01
N HIS A 229 -9.04 10.55 8.06
CA HIS A 229 -8.75 11.37 6.88
C HIS A 229 -7.25 11.48 6.58
N ARG A 230 -6.36 10.83 7.34
CA ARG A 230 -4.90 10.88 7.11
C ARG A 230 -4.48 9.79 6.11
N ALA A 231 -3.68 10.20 5.13
CA ALA A 231 -3.14 9.31 4.10
C ALA A 231 -1.90 8.60 4.64
N GLY A 232 -1.77 7.31 4.38
CA GLY A 232 -0.71 6.45 4.92
C GLY A 232 -0.86 6.18 6.40
N CYS A 233 -2.04 6.40 6.96
CA CYS A 233 -2.33 5.97 8.33
C CYS A 233 -2.30 4.45 8.39
N GLY A 234 -1.66 3.92 9.43
CA GLY A 234 -1.69 2.50 9.74
C GLY A 234 -3.06 2.01 10.21
N GLY A 235 -3.09 0.84 10.82
CA GLY A 235 -4.31 0.13 11.17
C GLY A 235 -4.01 -1.28 11.62
N GLU A 236 -5.06 -2.09 11.73
CA GLU A 236 -4.94 -3.52 11.99
C GLU A 236 -4.87 -4.27 10.66
N LEU A 237 -3.72 -4.86 10.36
CA LEU A 237 -3.50 -5.76 9.24
C LEU A 237 -3.86 -7.18 9.68
N VAL A 238 -4.93 -7.73 9.14
CA VAL A 238 -5.41 -9.09 9.42
C VAL A 238 -5.07 -9.98 8.24
N LEU A 239 -4.34 -11.05 8.53
CA LEU A 239 -3.98 -12.10 7.58
C LEU A 239 -5.01 -13.23 7.68
N ASP A 240 -5.31 -13.83 6.53
CA ASP A 240 -6.08 -15.06 6.48
C ASP A 240 -5.34 -16.20 7.20
N GLN A 241 -6.07 -17.14 7.80
CA GLN A 241 -5.50 -18.31 8.46
C GLN A 241 -4.56 -19.09 7.53
N ASP A 242 -4.90 -19.16 6.25
CA ASP A 242 -4.13 -19.88 5.22
C ASP A 242 -3.22 -18.94 4.40
N ALA A 243 -3.02 -17.69 4.85
CA ALA A 243 -2.18 -16.72 4.16
C ALA A 243 -0.73 -17.22 4.00
N HIS A 244 -0.20 -17.87 5.03
CA HIS A 244 1.16 -18.41 5.09
C HIS A 244 1.43 -19.52 4.05
N LEU A 245 0.38 -20.16 3.52
CA LEU A 245 0.50 -21.14 2.44
C LEU A 245 0.65 -20.47 1.06
N ASN A 246 0.19 -19.22 0.94
CA ASN A 246 0.13 -18.50 -0.32
C ASN A 246 1.29 -17.53 -0.50
N ILE A 247 1.70 -16.86 0.58
CA ILE A 247 2.74 -15.84 0.53
C ILE A 247 3.37 -15.65 1.93
N ASP A 248 4.64 -15.28 1.94
CA ASP A 248 5.38 -14.99 3.15
C ASP A 248 4.83 -13.74 3.89
N GLU A 249 4.69 -13.85 5.22
CA GLU A 249 4.12 -12.79 6.07
C GLU A 249 4.89 -11.47 5.94
N ALA A 250 6.22 -11.53 5.85
CA ALA A 250 7.03 -10.33 5.69
C ALA A 250 6.66 -9.61 4.38
N VAL A 251 6.42 -10.33 3.29
CA VAL A 251 6.04 -9.73 1.99
C VAL A 251 4.66 -9.07 2.07
N ILE A 252 3.70 -9.67 2.77
CA ILE A 252 2.39 -9.04 3.02
C ILE A 252 2.59 -7.71 3.75
N VAL A 253 3.38 -7.72 4.83
CA VAL A 253 3.66 -6.53 5.63
C VAL A 253 4.39 -5.46 4.80
N GLY A 254 5.44 -5.84 4.07
CA GLY A 254 6.23 -4.94 3.25
C GLY A 254 5.42 -4.28 2.14
N THR A 255 4.58 -5.06 1.43
CA THR A 255 3.70 -4.53 0.38
C THR A 255 2.55 -3.69 0.97
N CYS A 256 2.05 -4.00 2.17
CA CYS A 256 1.11 -3.16 2.89
C CYS A 256 1.73 -1.79 3.23
N LEU A 257 2.97 -1.75 3.72
CA LEU A 257 3.68 -0.49 4.00
C LEU A 257 3.91 0.34 2.73
N LEU A 258 4.16 -0.31 1.60
CA LEU A 258 4.22 0.36 0.30
C LEU A 258 2.89 1.01 -0.08
N MET A 259 1.76 0.36 0.20
CA MET A 259 0.44 0.97 -0.01
C MET A 259 0.26 2.21 0.86
N LEU A 260 0.68 2.19 2.13
CA LEU A 260 0.65 3.38 2.99
C LEU A 260 1.49 4.52 2.40
N LYS A 261 2.68 4.20 1.87
CA LYS A 261 3.56 5.18 1.24
C LYS A 261 2.93 5.77 -0.02
N ARG A 262 2.33 4.95 -0.87
CA ARG A 262 1.61 5.39 -2.08
C ARG A 262 0.44 6.30 -1.75
N GLU A 263 -0.29 6.07 -0.66
CA GLU A 263 -1.34 6.98 -0.20
C GLU A 263 -0.78 8.37 0.14
N VAL A 264 0.32 8.43 0.91
CA VAL A 264 1.00 9.68 1.27
C VAL A 264 1.46 10.42 0.02
N ASP A 265 2.08 9.69 -0.90
CA ASP A 265 2.68 10.25 -2.09
C ASP A 265 1.65 10.76 -3.09
N ARG A 266 0.55 10.03 -3.27
CA ARG A 266 -0.61 10.50 -4.02
C ARG A 266 -1.15 11.80 -3.42
N ARG A 267 -1.26 11.89 -2.08
CA ARG A 267 -1.72 13.12 -1.43
C ARG A 267 -0.73 14.27 -1.62
N ARG A 268 0.58 14.02 -1.56
CA ARG A 268 1.59 15.03 -1.87
C ARG A 268 1.50 15.52 -3.31
N ALA A 269 1.30 14.61 -4.27
CA ALA A 269 1.13 14.97 -5.67
C ALA A 269 -0.07 15.91 -5.86
N ILE A 270 -1.21 15.59 -5.22
CA ILE A 270 -2.41 16.45 -5.23
C ILE A 270 -2.10 17.81 -4.57
N GLN A 271 -1.45 17.83 -3.40
CA GLN A 271 -1.09 19.08 -2.71
C GLN A 271 -0.17 19.96 -3.54
N MET A 272 0.86 19.38 -4.18
CA MET A 272 1.76 20.12 -5.07
C MET A 272 0.99 20.70 -6.26
N MET A 273 0.10 19.92 -6.88
CA MET A 273 -0.73 20.37 -7.99
C MET A 273 -1.61 21.58 -7.62
N VAL A 274 -2.27 21.52 -6.46
CA VAL A 274 -3.10 22.62 -5.96
C VAL A 274 -2.23 23.85 -5.70
N MET A 275 -1.08 23.70 -5.05
CA MET A 275 -0.16 24.82 -4.79
C MET A 275 0.35 25.45 -6.10
N THR A 276 0.76 24.65 -7.10
CA THR A 276 1.20 25.19 -8.40
C THR A 276 0.06 25.84 -9.19
N GLY A 277 -1.16 25.33 -9.08
CA GLY A 277 -2.33 25.91 -9.73
C GLY A 277 -2.78 27.24 -9.10
N VAL A 278 -2.59 27.41 -7.78
CA VAL A 278 -2.86 28.67 -7.06
C VAL A 278 -1.82 29.74 -7.37
N VAL A 279 -0.57 29.36 -7.71
CA VAL A 279 0.50 30.29 -8.08
C VAL A 279 0.40 30.76 -9.54
N ALA A 280 -0.34 30.04 -10.39
CA ALA A 280 -0.50 30.33 -11.81
C ALA A 280 -1.71 31.20 -12.17
N ASN A 281 -2.44 31.71 -11.17
CA ASN A 281 -3.61 32.60 -11.33
C ASN A 281 -3.33 34.00 -10.80
#